data_AF-A0A7M5WYX9-F1
#
_entry.id   AF-A0A7M5WYX9-F1
#
_cell.length_a   1.000
_cell.length_b   1.000
_cell.length_c   1.000
_cell.angle_alpha   90.00
_cell.angle_beta   90.00
_cell.angle_gamma   90.00
#
_symmetry.space_group_name_H-M   'P 1'
#
loop_
_entity.id
_entity.type
_entity.pdbx_description
1 polymer ?
#
loop_
_entity_poly.entity_id
_entity_poly.type
_entity_poly.pdbx_seq_one_letter_code
_entity_poly.pdbx_strand_id
1 'polypeptide(L)'
;MGRNYWCEFCNRGFADILSVRKKHLKSSQHLRAKKLYYDSFKDAATILQEESTKNPCHRFFKTGHCDFGDNCRYSHKDVMQLKRETENNSSMKTIDIDKINNWVEKWKKKHKDIYDEKPKYRLPSGFPPPSQLPVSLQPPLENVSFPTQDWV
;
A
#
# COMPACT_ATOMS: atom_id res chain seq x y z
N MET A 1 -23.17 14.79 -18.39
CA MET A 1 -22.32 15.11 -17.23
C MET A 1 -21.17 14.12 -17.20
N GLY A 2 -19.93 14.57 -17.43
CA GLY A 2 -18.75 13.69 -17.47
C GLY A 2 -18.31 13.29 -16.06
N ARG A 3 -17.78 12.08 -15.90
CA ARG A 3 -17.12 11.67 -14.65
C ARG A 3 -15.79 12.41 -14.51
N ASN A 4 -15.46 12.84 -13.30
CA ASN A 4 -14.16 13.44 -12.99
C ASN A 4 -13.27 12.39 -12.30
N TYR A 5 -12.01 12.35 -12.67
CA TYR A 5 -10.98 11.57 -12.00
C TYR A 5 -10.29 12.42 -10.94
N TRP A 6 -10.17 11.87 -9.73
CA TRP A 6 -9.45 12.46 -8.62
C TRP A 6 -8.13 11.73 -8.40
N CYS A 7 -7.02 12.47 -8.35
CA CYS A 7 -5.73 11.93 -7.96
C CYS A 7 -5.40 12.33 -6.51
N GLU A 8 -5.32 11.33 -5.63
CA GLU A 8 -4.99 11.53 -4.21
C GLU A 8 -3.56 12.04 -4.00
N PHE A 9 -2.60 11.60 -4.81
CA PHE A 9 -1.20 12.05 -4.68
C PHE A 9 -1.03 13.51 -5.07
N CYS A 10 -1.81 14.00 -6.03
CA CYS A 10 -1.69 15.37 -6.55
C CYS A 10 -2.75 16.33 -5.99
N ASN A 11 -3.76 15.83 -5.26
CA ASN A 11 -4.93 16.57 -4.79
C ASN A 11 -5.60 17.41 -5.89
N ARG A 12 -5.77 16.82 -7.08
CA ARG A 12 -6.36 17.48 -8.26
C ARG A 12 -7.43 16.60 -8.91
N GLY A 13 -8.52 17.24 -9.30
CA GLY A 13 -9.58 16.66 -10.10
C GLY A 13 -9.50 17.12 -11.55
N PHE A 14 -9.69 16.22 -12.51
CA PHE A 14 -9.81 16.53 -13.94
C PHE A 14 -10.85 15.62 -14.61
N ALA A 15 -11.27 15.95 -15.83
CA ALA A 15 -12.24 15.11 -16.57
C ALA A 15 -11.67 13.70 -16.80
N ASP A 16 -12.45 12.64 -16.52
CA ASP A 16 -12.01 11.23 -16.62
C ASP A 16 -11.96 10.76 -18.08
N ILE A 17 -11.02 11.34 -18.82
CA ILE A 17 -10.66 10.96 -20.18
C ILE A 17 -9.44 10.05 -20.07
N LEU A 18 -9.53 8.82 -20.59
CA LEU A 18 -8.48 7.79 -20.46
C LEU A 18 -7.08 8.27 -20.89
N SER A 19 -6.99 9.03 -21.98
CA SER A 19 -5.73 9.58 -22.48
C SER A 19 -5.11 10.61 -21.53
N VAL A 20 -5.95 11.49 -20.97
CA VAL A 20 -5.54 12.51 -19.98
C VAL A 20 -5.09 11.84 -18.69
N ARG A 21 -5.85 10.85 -18.20
CA ARG A 21 -5.49 10.07 -17.01
C ARG A 21 -4.16 9.36 -17.15
N LYS A 22 -3.92 8.67 -18.28
CA LYS A 22 -2.63 7.99 -18.54
C LYS A 22 -1.46 8.96 -18.57
N LYS A 23 -1.63 10.13 -19.22
CA LYS A 23 -0.59 11.18 -19.25
C LYS A 23 -0.32 11.74 -17.85
N HIS A 24 -1.37 11.95 -17.05
CA HIS A 24 -1.24 12.41 -15.66
C HIS A 24 -0.44 11.41 -14.80
N LEU A 25 -0.79 10.12 -14.83
CA LEU A 25 -0.11 9.09 -14.04
C LEU A 25 1.38 8.92 -14.39
N LYS A 26 1.75 9.17 -15.65
CA LYS A 26 3.16 9.11 -16.12
C LYS A 26 3.90 10.45 -15.99
N SER A 27 3.24 11.51 -15.53
CA SER A 27 3.86 12.83 -15.41
C SER A 27 4.91 12.85 -14.30
N SER A 28 5.99 13.62 -14.48
CA SER A 28 7.04 13.79 -13.47
C SER A 28 6.49 14.37 -12.16
N GLN A 29 5.50 15.26 -12.25
CA GLN A 29 4.82 15.81 -11.08
C GLN A 29 4.10 14.72 -10.27
N HIS A 30 3.36 13.84 -10.93
CA HIS A 30 2.69 12.72 -10.26
C HIS A 30 3.69 11.74 -9.65
N LEU A 31 4.74 11.36 -10.41
CA LEU A 31 5.77 10.46 -9.91
C LEU A 31 6.50 11.02 -8.68
N ARG A 32 6.82 12.32 -8.69
CA ARG A 32 7.42 13.01 -7.52
C ARG A 32 6.47 13.03 -6.34
N ALA A 33 5.22 13.41 -6.55
CA ALA A 33 4.21 13.46 -5.48
C ALA A 33 3.96 12.07 -4.89
N LYS A 34 3.85 11.05 -5.75
CA LYS A 34 3.74 9.64 -5.35
C LYS A 34 4.94 9.20 -4.51
N LYS A 35 6.16 9.51 -4.95
CA LYS A 35 7.39 9.17 -4.20
C LYS A 35 7.38 9.84 -2.82
N LEU A 36 7.12 11.14 -2.74
CA LEU A 36 7.08 11.87 -1.46
C LEU A 36 6.03 11.30 -0.50
N TYR A 37 4.86 10.92 -1.02
CA TYR A 37 3.83 10.27 -0.23
C TYR A 37 4.34 8.96 0.39
N TYR A 38 4.95 8.05 -0.39
CA TYR A 38 5.47 6.82 0.17
C TYR A 38 6.68 7.04 1.09
N ASP A 39 7.54 8.01 0.77
CA ASP A 39 8.69 8.37 1.60
C ASP A 39 8.25 8.88 2.99
N SER A 40 7.06 9.49 3.14
CA SER A 40 6.55 9.90 4.46
C SER A 40 6.08 8.73 5.34
N PHE A 41 5.78 7.57 4.75
CA PHE A 41 5.40 6.36 5.48
C PHE A 41 6.54 5.33 5.55
N LYS A 42 7.73 5.62 5.01
CA LYS A 42 8.87 4.71 5.11
C LYS A 42 9.32 4.61 6.57
N ASP A 43 9.54 3.37 7.01
CA ASP A 43 10.08 3.09 8.33
C ASP A 43 11.47 3.72 8.50
N ALA A 44 11.70 4.29 9.69
CA ALA A 44 12.99 4.89 10.05
C ALA A 44 14.16 3.90 9.90
N ALA A 45 13.93 2.60 10.16
CA ALA A 45 14.91 1.54 9.97
C ALA A 45 15.30 1.38 8.48
N THR A 46 14.32 1.41 7.58
CA THR A 46 14.55 1.32 6.13
C THR A 46 15.29 2.54 5.61
N ILE A 47 14.92 3.73 6.10
CA ILE A 47 15.62 4.99 5.79
C ILE A 47 17.09 4.92 6.22
N LEU A 48 17.35 4.43 7.43
CA LEU A 48 18.71 4.28 7.96
C LEU A 48 19.55 3.30 7.14
N GLN A 49 18.96 2.20 6.67
CA GLN A 49 19.65 1.26 5.80
C GLN A 49 19.97 1.86 4.42
N GLU A 50 19.03 2.61 3.83
CA GLU A 50 19.26 3.34 2.57
C GLU A 50 20.30 4.46 2.71
N GLU A 51 20.38 5.13 3.86
CA GLU A 51 21.29 6.25 4.08
C GLU A 51 22.68 5.81 4.53
N SER A 52 22.79 4.72 5.30
CA SER A 52 24.08 4.15 5.71
C SER A 52 24.92 3.63 4.53
N THR A 53 24.26 3.22 3.44
CA THR A 53 24.94 2.81 2.19
C THR A 53 25.35 4.01 1.32
N LYS A 54 24.86 5.22 1.63
CA LYS A 54 25.16 6.45 0.88
C LYS A 54 26.22 7.27 1.62
N ASN A 55 27.20 7.78 0.87
CA ASN A 55 28.14 8.73 1.43
C ASN A 55 27.42 10.05 1.80
N PRO A 56 27.84 10.73 2.88
CA PRO A 56 27.25 12.01 3.28
C PRO A 56 27.55 13.09 2.24
N CYS A 57 26.62 14.05 2.08
CA CYS A 57 26.79 15.16 1.12
C CYS A 57 27.74 16.22 1.66
N HIS A 58 28.99 16.25 1.18
CA HIS A 58 29.99 17.21 1.65
C HIS A 58 29.55 18.67 1.49
N ARG A 59 28.82 19.00 0.41
CA ARG A 59 28.38 20.38 0.14
C ARG A 59 27.28 20.81 1.12
N PHE A 60 26.36 19.91 1.45
CA PHE A 60 25.32 20.16 2.46
C PHE A 60 25.92 20.31 3.87
N PHE A 61 26.84 19.41 4.27
CA PHE A 61 27.45 19.47 5.60
C PHE A 61 28.42 20.66 5.77
N LYS A 62 29.05 21.14 4.69
CA LYS A 62 29.95 22.32 4.74
C LYS A 62 29.22 23.65 4.63
N THR A 63 28.24 23.75 3.74
CA THR A 63 27.60 25.03 3.37
C THR A 63 26.21 25.16 3.99
N GLY A 64 25.62 24.09 4.51
CA GLY A 64 24.23 24.05 4.99
C GLY A 64 23.19 24.06 3.87
N HIS A 65 23.63 24.06 2.60
CA HIS A 65 22.77 24.10 1.42
C HIS A 65 23.30 23.14 0.35
N CYS A 66 22.37 22.49 -0.37
CA CYS A 66 22.68 21.63 -1.49
C CYS A 66 21.81 22.03 -2.69
N ASP A 67 22.47 22.37 -3.80
CA ASP A 67 21.81 22.81 -5.04
C ASP A 67 20.90 21.72 -5.64
N PHE A 68 21.13 20.45 -5.28
CA PHE A 68 20.35 19.30 -5.75
C PHE A 68 19.09 19.02 -4.91
N GLY A 69 18.91 19.67 -3.76
CA GLY A 69 17.75 19.50 -2.87
C GLY A 69 17.45 18.04 -2.53
N ASP A 70 16.18 17.64 -2.63
CA ASP A 70 15.69 16.28 -2.34
C ASP A 70 16.14 15.20 -3.35
N ASN A 71 16.70 15.62 -4.49
CA ASN A 71 17.23 14.71 -5.51
C ASN A 71 18.72 14.44 -5.34
N CYS A 72 19.34 14.90 -4.25
CA CYS A 72 20.75 14.64 -4.01
C CYS A 72 21.02 13.12 -3.92
N ARG A 73 22.07 12.67 -4.61
CA ARG A 73 22.52 11.27 -4.54
C ARG A 73 23.13 10.92 -3.17
N TYR A 74 23.59 11.92 -2.44
CA TYR A 74 24.29 11.80 -1.16
C TYR A 74 23.35 12.05 0.01
N SER A 75 23.64 11.46 1.18
CA SER A 75 22.78 11.65 2.35
C SER A 75 22.89 13.08 2.89
N HIS A 76 21.74 13.72 3.08
CA HIS A 76 21.62 15.02 3.76
C HIS A 76 21.31 14.89 5.25
N LYS A 77 21.01 13.69 5.74
CA LYS A 77 20.68 13.48 7.13
C LYS A 77 21.91 13.00 7.89
N ASP A 78 21.99 13.41 9.16
CA ASP A 78 22.99 12.87 10.06
C ASP A 78 22.56 11.49 10.52
N VAL A 79 23.30 10.47 10.07
CA VAL A 79 23.07 9.06 10.37
C VAL A 79 23.04 8.80 11.88
N MET A 80 23.72 9.65 12.67
CA MET A 80 23.74 9.55 14.13
C MET A 80 22.41 9.98 14.77
N GLN A 81 21.74 11.00 14.23
CA GLN A 81 20.43 11.44 14.74
C GLN A 81 19.34 10.41 14.41
N LEU A 82 19.38 9.82 13.22
CA LEU A 82 18.42 8.78 12.80
C LEU A 82 18.53 7.50 13.63
N LYS A 83 19.76 7.08 13.99
CA LYS A 83 19.95 5.95 14.91
C LYS A 83 19.21 6.17 16.23
N ARG A 84 19.33 7.37 16.79
CA ARG A 84 18.67 7.74 18.04
C ARG A 84 17.14 7.75 17.91
N GLU A 85 16.61 8.22 16.79
CA GLU A 85 15.18 8.20 16.50
C GLU A 85 14.64 6.78 16.29
N THR A 86 15.42 5.87 15.68
CA THR A 86 15.05 4.46 15.56
C THR A 86 15.01 3.76 16.90
N GLU A 87 15.97 4.03 17.79
CA GLU A 87 16.01 3.48 19.14
C GLU A 87 14.82 3.96 19.99
N ASN A 88 14.45 5.24 19.88
CA ASN A 88 13.32 5.82 20.59
C ASN A 88 11.96 5.34 20.04
N ASN A 89 11.80 5.19 18.71
CA ASN A 89 10.58 4.66 18.09
C ASN A 89 10.46 3.14 18.19
N SER A 90 11.53 2.41 18.50
CA SER A 90 11.48 0.95 18.69
C SER A 90 10.74 0.52 19.97
N SER A 91 10.27 1.47 20.79
CA SER A 91 9.25 1.19 21.83
C SER A 91 7.82 1.10 21.29
N MET A 92 7.61 1.24 19.98
CA MET A 92 6.32 1.00 19.34
C MET A 92 5.97 -0.49 19.46
N LYS A 93 4.93 -0.78 20.25
CA LYS A 93 4.45 -2.11 20.65
C LYS A 93 4.53 -3.10 19.49
N THR A 94 5.44 -4.06 19.59
CA THR A 94 5.48 -5.20 18.67
C THR A 94 4.15 -5.92 18.79
N ILE A 95 3.50 -6.11 17.64
CA ILE A 95 2.30 -6.94 17.59
C ILE A 95 2.77 -8.37 17.84
N ASP A 96 2.33 -8.96 18.95
CA ASP A 96 2.63 -10.34 19.30
C ASP A 96 1.90 -11.27 18.32
N ILE A 97 2.62 -11.66 17.27
CA ILE A 97 2.14 -12.53 16.20
C ILE A 97 1.71 -13.89 16.78
N ASP A 98 2.39 -14.38 17.81
CA ASP A 98 2.08 -15.66 18.45
C ASP A 98 0.73 -15.60 19.17
N LYS A 99 0.44 -14.48 19.85
CA LYS A 99 -0.87 -14.24 20.47
C LYS A 99 -1.99 -14.16 19.43
N ILE A 100 -1.75 -13.54 18.27
CA ILE A 100 -2.72 -13.51 17.17
C ILE A 100 -2.98 -14.91 16.63
N ASN A 101 -1.92 -15.68 16.36
CA ASN A 101 -2.05 -17.04 15.85
C ASN A 101 -2.81 -17.94 16.83
N ASN A 102 -2.46 -17.88 18.12
CA ASN A 102 -3.19 -18.58 19.17
C ASN A 102 -4.67 -18.17 19.25
N TRP A 103 -5.01 -16.88 19.03
CA TRP A 103 -6.39 -16.43 18.96
C TRP A 103 -7.11 -17.00 17.72
N VAL A 104 -6.47 -16.96 16.54
CA VAL A 104 -7.01 -17.51 15.29
C VAL A 104 -7.28 -19.01 15.43
N GLU A 105 -6.38 -19.78 16.03
CA GLU A 105 -6.57 -21.21 16.24
C GLU A 105 -7.71 -21.52 17.20
N LYS A 106 -7.82 -20.78 18.32
CA LYS A 106 -8.93 -20.92 19.26
C LYS A 106 -10.27 -20.56 18.60
N TRP A 107 -10.28 -19.52 17.77
CA TRP A 107 -11.47 -19.11 17.02
C TRP A 107 -11.89 -20.18 16.02
N LYS A 108 -10.95 -20.75 15.24
CA LYS A 108 -11.22 -21.85 14.29
C LYS A 108 -11.78 -23.09 14.98
N LYS A 109 -11.24 -23.47 16.15
CA LYS A 109 -11.77 -24.60 16.93
C LYS A 109 -13.18 -24.34 17.46
N LYS A 110 -13.48 -23.11 17.87
CA LYS A 110 -14.81 -22.70 18.36
C LYS A 110 -15.86 -22.60 17.25
N HIS A 111 -15.44 -22.24 16.05
CA HIS A 111 -16.31 -22.10 14.86
C HIS A 111 -16.06 -23.20 13.81
N LYS A 112 -15.72 -24.42 14.25
CA LYS A 112 -15.40 -25.55 13.37
C LYS A 112 -16.54 -25.85 12.38
N ASP A 113 -17.79 -25.73 12.84
CA ASP A 113 -19.00 -25.97 12.05
C ASP A 113 -19.23 -24.93 10.93
N ILE A 114 -18.57 -23.77 10.99
CA ILE A 114 -18.65 -22.71 9.97
C ILE A 114 -17.62 -22.93 8.86
N TYR A 115 -16.54 -23.69 9.12
CA TYR A 115 -15.41 -23.82 8.20
C TYR A 115 -15.44 -25.09 7.35
N ASP A 116 -16.14 -26.14 7.81
CA ASP A 116 -16.33 -27.39 7.03
C ASP A 116 -17.51 -27.31 6.04
N GLU A 117 -18.46 -26.38 6.22
CA GLU A 117 -19.42 -26.06 5.17
C GLU A 117 -18.80 -25.07 4.18
N LYS A 118 -18.69 -25.47 2.91
CA LYS A 118 -18.39 -24.58 1.77
C LYS A 118 -19.06 -23.21 1.98
N PRO A 119 -18.42 -22.07 1.63
CA PRO A 119 -19.01 -20.75 1.83
C PRO A 119 -20.37 -20.68 1.13
N LYS A 120 -21.45 -20.91 1.88
CA LYS A 120 -22.83 -20.78 1.43
C LYS A 120 -23.07 -19.29 1.29
N TYR A 121 -22.84 -18.76 0.09
CA TYR A 121 -23.32 -17.42 -0.25
C TYR A 121 -24.83 -17.39 0.03
N ARG A 122 -25.25 -16.61 1.03
CA ARG A 122 -26.68 -16.35 1.22
C ARG A 122 -27.01 -15.03 0.55
N LEU A 123 -27.82 -15.09 -0.50
CA LEU A 123 -28.40 -13.88 -1.08
C LEU A 123 -29.40 -13.27 -0.05
N PRO A 124 -29.46 -11.93 0.09
CA PRO A 124 -30.40 -11.28 0.99
C PRO A 124 -31.85 -11.70 0.72
N SER A 125 -32.71 -11.75 1.75
CA SER A 125 -34.12 -12.14 1.57
C SER A 125 -34.82 -11.16 0.64
N GLY A 126 -35.41 -11.65 -0.45
CA GLY A 126 -36.03 -10.84 -1.50
C GLY A 126 -35.21 -10.71 -2.79
N PHE A 127 -33.97 -11.22 -2.82
CA PHE A 127 -33.22 -11.36 -4.07
C PHE A 127 -33.79 -12.50 -4.94
N PRO A 128 -33.89 -12.32 -6.27
CA PRO A 128 -34.30 -13.39 -7.17
C PRO A 128 -33.30 -14.56 -7.12
N PRO A 129 -33.76 -15.80 -7.33
CA PRO A 129 -32.91 -16.99 -7.31
C PRO A 129 -31.75 -16.88 -8.32
N PRO A 130 -30.60 -17.55 -8.07
CA PRO A 130 -29.41 -17.46 -8.94
C PRO A 130 -29.67 -17.76 -10.42
N SER A 131 -30.66 -18.60 -10.74
CA SER A 131 -31.09 -18.91 -12.10
C SER A 131 -31.70 -17.72 -12.86
N GLN A 132 -32.18 -16.71 -12.15
CA GLN A 132 -32.77 -15.49 -12.70
C GLN A 132 -31.79 -14.30 -12.67
N LEU A 133 -30.58 -14.48 -12.12
CA LEU A 133 -29.55 -13.44 -12.11
C LEU A 133 -28.76 -13.46 -13.43
N PRO A 134 -28.39 -12.29 -13.99
CA PRO A 134 -27.46 -12.23 -15.11
C PRO A 134 -26.12 -12.86 -14.71
N VAL A 135 -25.39 -13.43 -15.67
CA VAL A 135 -24.12 -14.17 -15.45
C VAL A 135 -23.13 -13.41 -14.56
N SER A 136 -23.06 -12.08 -14.69
CA SER A 136 -22.18 -11.22 -13.88
C SER A 136 -22.55 -11.12 -12.40
N LEU A 137 -23.77 -11.51 -12.01
CA LEU A 137 -24.30 -11.46 -10.64
C LEU A 137 -24.56 -12.87 -10.07
N GLN A 138 -24.24 -13.91 -10.84
CA GLN A 138 -24.30 -15.27 -10.33
C GLN A 138 -23.11 -15.52 -9.38
N PRO A 139 -23.32 -16.31 -8.32
CA PRO A 139 -22.23 -16.74 -7.46
C PRO A 139 -21.17 -17.50 -8.27
N PRO A 140 -19.88 -17.43 -7.89
CA PRO A 140 -18.84 -18.20 -8.56
C PRO A 140 -19.21 -19.69 -8.54
N LEU A 141 -19.19 -20.31 -9.71
CA LEU A 141 -19.45 -21.74 -9.86
C LEU A 141 -18.43 -22.51 -9.00
N GLU A 142 -18.90 -23.44 -8.17
CA GLU A 142 -18.12 -24.12 -7.12
C GLU A 142 -16.84 -24.84 -7.61
N ASN A 143 -16.62 -24.92 -8.92
CA ASN A 143 -15.55 -25.70 -9.54
C ASN A 143 -14.71 -24.92 -10.59
N VAL A 144 -14.71 -23.59 -10.57
CA VAL A 144 -13.87 -22.81 -11.51
C VAL A 144 -12.54 -22.45 -10.85
N SER A 145 -11.51 -23.26 -11.10
CA SER A 145 -10.13 -22.82 -10.90
C SER A 145 -9.80 -21.79 -11.98
N PHE A 146 -9.75 -20.52 -11.61
CA PHE A 146 -9.20 -19.51 -12.50
C PHE A 146 -7.69 -19.74 -12.60
N PRO A 147 -7.11 -19.87 -13.81
CA PRO A 147 -5.67 -19.94 -13.94
C PRO A 147 -5.08 -18.66 -13.33
N THR A 148 -4.03 -18.82 -12.51
CA THR A 148 -3.23 -17.68 -12.04
C THR A 148 -2.62 -17.02 -13.26
N GLN A 149 -3.22 -15.92 -13.70
CA GLN A 149 -2.67 -15.13 -14.77
C GLN A 149 -1.49 -14.36 -14.18
N ASP A 150 -0.29 -14.86 -14.42
CA ASP A 150 0.95 -14.16 -14.10
C ASP A 150 0.98 -12.87 -14.92
N TRP A 151 0.82 -11.73 -14.24
CA TRP A 151 0.98 -10.42 -14.85
C TRP A 151 2.48 -10.15 -14.99
N VAL A 152 3.02 -10.46 -16.18
CA VAL A 152 4.35 -10.02 -16.62
C VAL A 152 4.31 -8.54 -17.01
#